data_AF-A0A452TL17-F1
#
_entry.id   AF-A0A452TL17-F1
#
_cell.length_a   1.000
_cell.length_b   1.000
_cell.length_c   1.000
_cell.angle_alpha   90.00
_cell.angle_beta   90.00
_cell.angle_gamma   90.00
#
_symmetry.space_group_name_H-M   'P 1'
#
loop_
_entity.id
_entity.type
_entity.pdbx_description
1 polymer ?
#
loop_
_entity_poly.entity_id
_entity_poly.type
_entity_poly.pdbx_seq_one_letter_code
_entity_poly.pdbx_strand_id
1 'polypeptide(L)'
;LCMTPDQLMTLCTAGIHSSNTGVRVNVVSILGITGSVLAKEDGTLETLKTIGCFLLEVATKDPSLVVAGEALDALFDVFADGKEAERASVQIKLLSALKEFQPVFKMKIRKEGRGKYSPDQLCVLDNVKMNLRRFVAYQETVEKRLTA
;
A
#
# COMPACT_ATOMS: atom_id res chain seq x y z
N LEU A 1 -12.86 7.69 -23.84
CA LEU A 1 -12.35 8.58 -22.78
C LEU A 1 -11.35 7.77 -21.96
N CYS A 2 -10.05 8.02 -22.13
CA CYS A 2 -9.02 7.39 -21.31
C CYS A 2 -8.65 8.38 -20.21
N MET A 3 -8.71 7.97 -18.95
CA MET A 3 -8.30 8.79 -17.80
C MET A 3 -6.76 8.83 -17.76
N THR A 4 -6.15 10.01 -17.63
CA THR A 4 -4.69 10.12 -17.49
C THR A 4 -4.25 9.74 -16.07
N PRO A 5 -2.98 9.36 -15.84
CA PRO A 5 -2.46 9.10 -14.49
C PRO A 5 -2.70 10.26 -13.52
N ASP A 6 -2.52 11.51 -13.95
CA ASP A 6 -2.77 12.70 -13.11
C ASP A 6 -4.25 12.84 -12.72
N GLN A 7 -5.16 12.52 -13.64
CA GLN A 7 -6.60 12.54 -13.36
C GLN A 7 -6.98 11.45 -12.36
N LEU A 8 -6.39 10.25 -12.50
CA LEU A 8 -6.57 9.16 -11.53
C LEU A 8 -6.06 9.57 -10.15
N MET A 9 -4.85 10.13 -10.06
CA MET A 9 -4.27 10.58 -8.78
C MET A 9 -5.10 11.71 -8.14
N THR A 10 -5.64 12.62 -8.95
CA THR A 10 -6.55 13.68 -8.47
C THR A 10 -7.82 13.09 -7.87
N LEU A 11 -8.42 12.11 -8.56
CA LEU A 11 -9.61 11.40 -8.08
C LEU A 11 -9.32 10.64 -6.77
N CYS A 12 -8.21 9.89 -6.70
CA CYS A 12 -7.81 9.17 -5.50
C CYS A 12 -7.56 10.12 -4.32
N THR A 13 -6.90 11.25 -4.57
CA THR A 13 -6.66 12.27 -3.55
C THR A 13 -7.97 12.87 -3.04
N ALA A 14 -8.94 13.15 -3.91
CA ALA A 14 -10.24 13.62 -3.46
C ALA A 14 -10.98 12.53 -2.65
N GLY A 15 -10.98 11.29 -3.14
CA GLY A 15 -11.72 10.18 -2.55
C GLY A 15 -11.18 9.74 -1.18
N ILE A 16 -9.88 9.83 -0.94
CA ILE A 16 -9.29 9.45 0.36
C ILE A 16 -9.62 10.43 1.49
N HIS A 17 -10.07 11.64 1.19
CA HIS A 17 -10.56 12.57 2.21
C HIS A 17 -12.05 12.38 2.53
N SER A 18 -12.71 11.39 1.90
CA SER A 18 -14.10 11.08 2.18
C SER A 18 -14.29 10.60 3.63
N SER A 19 -15.34 11.08 4.29
CA SER A 19 -15.76 10.57 5.60
C SER A 19 -16.24 9.12 5.54
N ASN A 20 -16.61 8.62 4.35
CA ASN A 20 -17.06 7.26 4.15
C ASN A 20 -15.87 6.30 3.97
N THR A 21 -15.67 5.42 4.95
CA THR A 21 -14.63 4.37 4.94
C THR A 21 -14.68 3.49 3.69
N GLY A 22 -15.87 3.14 3.20
CA GLY A 22 -16.02 2.31 1.99
C GLY A 22 -15.52 3.01 0.73
N VAL A 23 -15.72 4.33 0.62
CA VAL A 23 -15.16 5.13 -0.49
C VAL A 23 -13.63 5.10 -0.44
N ARG A 24 -13.06 5.27 0.76
CA ARG A 24 -11.59 5.23 0.95
C ARG A 24 -11.00 3.86 0.63
N VAL A 25 -11.65 2.78 1.05
CA VAL A 25 -11.29 1.40 0.66
C VAL A 25 -11.30 1.26 -0.86
N ASN A 26 -12.39 1.66 -1.53
CA ASN A 26 -12.48 1.55 -2.99
C ASN A 26 -11.38 2.32 -3.72
N VAL A 27 -11.03 3.52 -3.26
CA VAL A 27 -9.92 4.32 -3.80
C VAL A 27 -8.60 3.55 -3.73
N VAL A 28 -8.33 2.95 -2.57
CA VAL A 28 -7.11 2.16 -2.35
C VAL A 28 -7.10 0.92 -3.24
N SER A 29 -8.20 0.17 -3.32
CA SER A 29 -8.27 -1.05 -4.14
C SER A 29 -8.10 -0.73 -5.63
N ILE A 30 -8.72 0.34 -6.15
CA ILE A 30 -8.54 0.78 -7.54
C ILE A 30 -7.07 1.12 -7.81
N LEU A 31 -6.44 1.84 -6.89
CA LEU A 31 -5.05 2.26 -7.05
C LEU A 31 -4.08 1.07 -6.95
N GLY A 32 -4.36 0.12 -6.06
CA GLY A 32 -3.62 -1.14 -5.94
C GLY A 32 -3.67 -1.95 -7.24
N ILE A 33 -4.87 -2.22 -7.77
CA ILE A 33 -5.04 -2.93 -9.05
C ILE A 33 -4.30 -2.20 -10.17
N THR A 34 -4.47 -0.88 -10.27
CA THR A 34 -3.81 -0.07 -11.29
C THR A 34 -2.29 -0.15 -11.18
N GLY A 35 -1.74 0.00 -9.97
CA GLY A 35 -0.31 -0.10 -9.72
C GLY A 35 0.25 -1.49 -10.06
N SER A 36 -0.48 -2.57 -9.73
CA SER A 36 -0.05 -3.94 -10.04
C SER A 36 -0.05 -4.26 -11.54
N VAL A 37 -0.88 -3.57 -12.32
CA VAL A 37 -0.82 -3.62 -13.79
C VAL A 37 0.40 -2.85 -14.28
N LEU A 38 0.61 -1.61 -13.81
CA LEU A 38 1.73 -0.76 -14.20
C LEU A 38 3.10 -1.33 -13.81
N ALA A 39 3.18 -2.09 -12.72
CA ALA A 39 4.40 -2.75 -12.25
C ALA A 39 5.02 -3.71 -13.28
N LYS A 40 4.20 -4.20 -14.22
CA LYS A 40 4.59 -5.14 -15.28
C LYS A 40 4.94 -4.45 -16.59
N GLU A 41 4.79 -3.13 -16.66
CA GLU A 41 5.07 -2.33 -17.85
C GLU A 41 6.37 -1.53 -17.67
N ASP A 42 7.11 -1.36 -18.76
CA ASP A 42 8.29 -0.49 -18.78
C ASP A 42 7.89 0.99 -18.77
N GLY A 43 8.76 1.85 -18.23
CA GLY A 43 8.54 3.31 -18.24
C GLY A 43 7.53 3.82 -17.20
N THR A 44 7.10 2.97 -16.26
CA THR A 44 6.09 3.31 -15.24
C THR A 44 6.69 3.77 -13.90
N LEU A 45 8.02 3.87 -13.79
CA LEU A 45 8.76 4.17 -12.56
C LEU A 45 8.18 5.33 -11.74
N GLU A 46 8.02 6.50 -12.36
CA GLU A 46 7.57 7.70 -11.66
C GLU A 46 6.10 7.61 -11.22
N THR A 47 5.27 6.92 -12.01
CA THR A 47 3.88 6.62 -11.64
C THR A 47 3.84 5.66 -10.45
N LEU A 48 4.67 4.61 -10.44
CA LEU A 48 4.76 3.65 -9.34
C LEU A 48 5.30 4.30 -8.05
N LYS A 49 6.25 5.23 -8.15
CA LYS A 49 6.70 6.03 -7.00
C LYS A 49 5.55 6.84 -6.43
N THR A 50 4.76 7.48 -7.29
CA THR A 50 3.59 8.29 -6.88
C THR A 50 2.54 7.43 -6.20
N ILE A 51 2.18 6.29 -6.80
CA ILE A 51 1.25 5.31 -6.23
C ILE A 51 1.76 4.78 -4.88
N GLY A 52 3.03 4.38 -4.81
CA GLY A 52 3.64 3.85 -3.60
C GLY A 52 3.67 4.86 -2.45
N CYS A 53 4.06 6.10 -2.71
CA CYS A 53 4.01 7.18 -1.72
C CYS A 53 2.59 7.42 -1.21
N PHE A 54 1.60 7.45 -2.11
CA PHE A 54 0.20 7.62 -1.74
C PHE A 54 -0.30 6.46 -0.87
N LEU A 55 -0.13 5.22 -1.30
CA LEU A 55 -0.58 4.05 -0.54
C LEU A 55 0.12 3.95 0.82
N LEU A 56 1.41 4.29 0.89
CA LEU A 56 2.17 4.33 2.15
C LEU A 56 1.65 5.42 3.08
N GLU A 57 1.31 6.60 2.56
CA GLU A 57 0.68 7.65 3.34
C GLU A 57 -0.67 7.19 3.91
N VAL A 58 -1.51 6.55 3.10
CA VAL A 58 -2.80 6.02 3.56
C VAL A 58 -2.61 4.93 4.62
N ALA A 59 -1.70 3.98 4.38
CA ALA A 59 -1.40 2.90 5.31
C ALA A 59 -0.96 3.43 6.69
N THR A 60 -0.18 4.51 6.70
CA THR A 60 0.41 5.05 7.94
C THR A 60 -0.46 6.08 8.64
N LYS A 61 -1.31 6.82 7.93
CA LYS A 61 -2.07 7.95 8.48
C LYS A 61 -3.59 7.76 8.55
N ASP A 62 -4.20 6.84 7.80
CA ASP A 62 -5.67 6.72 7.85
C ASP A 62 -6.15 6.33 9.26
N PRO A 63 -7.17 7.01 9.80
CA PRO A 63 -7.70 6.69 11.12
C PRO A 63 -8.30 5.28 11.17
N SER A 64 -8.90 4.80 10.08
CA SER A 64 -9.50 3.48 9.98
C SER A 64 -8.44 2.41 9.75
N LEU A 65 -8.38 1.45 10.68
CA LEU A 65 -7.50 0.29 10.54
C LEU A 65 -7.82 -0.55 9.28
N VAL A 66 -9.09 -0.56 8.84
CA VAL A 66 -9.52 -1.27 7.64
C VAL A 66 -8.92 -0.65 6.38
N VAL A 67 -8.96 0.68 6.27
CA VAL A 67 -8.38 1.39 5.11
C VAL A 67 -6.86 1.25 5.14
N ALA A 68 -6.24 1.36 6.31
CA ALA A 68 -4.81 1.15 6.47
C ALA A 68 -4.38 -0.28 6.09
N GLY A 69 -5.18 -1.28 6.46
CA GLY A 69 -4.97 -2.69 6.08
C GLY A 69 -5.06 -2.88 4.57
N GLU A 70 -6.11 -2.39 3.94
CA GLU A 70 -6.28 -2.43 2.48
C GLU A 70 -5.11 -1.75 1.77
N ALA A 71 -4.61 -0.62 2.28
CA ALA A 71 -3.50 0.10 1.67
C ALA A 71 -2.18 -0.65 1.76
N LEU A 72 -1.97 -1.42 2.83
CA LEU A 72 -0.84 -2.34 2.94
C LEU A 72 -0.97 -3.51 1.96
N ASP A 73 -2.17 -4.09 1.84
CA ASP A 73 -2.40 -5.20 0.90
C ASP A 73 -2.14 -4.75 -0.55
N ALA A 74 -2.69 -3.59 -0.92
CA ALA A 74 -2.41 -2.93 -2.20
C ALA A 74 -0.91 -2.65 -2.40
N LEU A 75 -0.19 -2.16 -1.38
CA LEU A 75 1.27 -1.99 -1.46
C LEU A 75 1.98 -3.32 -1.74
N PHE A 76 1.57 -4.40 -1.08
CA PHE A 76 2.20 -5.70 -1.29
C PHE A 76 1.98 -6.18 -2.72
N ASP A 77 0.77 -6.01 -3.26
CA ASP A 77 0.44 -6.40 -4.63
C ASP A 77 1.21 -5.58 -5.67
N VAL A 78 1.25 -4.25 -5.52
CA VAL A 78 1.91 -3.34 -6.48
C VAL A 78 3.42 -3.60 -6.53
N PHE A 79 4.02 -3.93 -5.39
CA PHE A 79 5.47 -4.05 -5.23
C PHE A 79 5.92 -5.50 -5.02
N ALA A 80 5.10 -6.50 -5.33
CA ALA A 80 5.46 -7.92 -5.21
C ALA A 80 6.37 -8.41 -6.34
N ASP A 81 6.27 -7.79 -7.53
CA ASP A 81 7.00 -8.19 -8.73
C ASP A 81 7.08 -7.02 -9.71
N GLY A 82 8.10 -7.04 -10.58
CA GLY A 82 8.33 -6.03 -11.61
C GLY A 82 9.56 -5.16 -11.35
N LYS A 83 10.42 -5.05 -12.36
CA LYS A 83 11.69 -4.30 -12.28
C LYS A 83 11.48 -2.83 -11.94
N GLU A 84 10.47 -2.19 -12.52
CA GLU A 84 10.16 -0.78 -12.22
C GLU A 84 9.58 -0.61 -10.81
N ALA A 85 8.80 -1.57 -10.32
CA ALA A 85 8.31 -1.56 -8.94
C ALA A 85 9.44 -1.71 -7.92
N GLU A 86 10.38 -2.63 -8.14
CA GLU A 86 11.56 -2.79 -7.28
C GLU A 86 12.44 -1.54 -7.25
N ARG A 87 12.65 -0.90 -8.42
CA ARG A 87 13.39 0.38 -8.49
C ARG A 87 12.64 1.49 -7.76
N ALA A 88 11.33 1.58 -7.94
CA ALA A 88 10.49 2.55 -7.25
C ALA A 88 10.55 2.35 -5.72
N SER A 89 10.45 1.10 -5.24
CA SER A 89 10.43 0.80 -3.81
C SER A 89 11.71 1.25 -3.09
N VAL A 90 12.87 1.07 -3.73
CA VAL A 90 14.16 1.56 -3.22
C VAL A 90 14.20 3.09 -3.22
N GLN A 91 13.78 3.74 -4.31
CA GLN A 91 13.83 5.21 -4.41
C GLN A 91 12.90 5.92 -3.41
N ILE A 92 11.74 5.34 -3.10
CA ILE A 92 10.82 5.88 -2.09
C ILE A 92 11.15 5.43 -0.66
N LYS A 93 12.22 4.65 -0.47
CA LYS A 93 12.65 4.09 0.83
C LYS A 93 11.56 3.26 1.52
N LEU A 94 10.83 2.46 0.73
CA LEU A 94 9.68 1.68 1.19
C LEU A 94 10.05 0.74 2.36
N LEU A 95 11.20 0.07 2.27
CA LEU A 95 11.66 -0.84 3.33
C LEU A 95 11.82 -0.13 4.68
N SER A 96 12.48 1.04 4.69
CA SER A 96 12.70 1.84 5.89
C SER A 96 11.36 2.23 6.53
N ALA A 97 10.45 2.76 5.72
CA ALA A 97 9.14 3.19 6.19
C ALA A 97 8.31 2.01 6.77
N LEU A 98 8.33 0.85 6.12
CA LEU A 98 7.61 -0.33 6.61
C LEU A 98 8.20 -0.89 7.91
N LYS A 99 9.53 -0.85 8.09
CA LYS A 99 10.20 -1.27 9.34
C LYS A 99 9.80 -0.37 10.51
N GLU A 100 9.76 0.94 10.30
CA GLU A 100 9.33 1.91 11.30
C GLU A 100 7.84 1.77 11.63
N PHE A 101 7.01 1.52 10.61
CA PHE A 101 5.57 1.43 10.76
C PHE A 101 5.08 0.10 11.36
N GLN A 102 5.78 -1.02 11.11
CA GLN A 102 5.37 -2.35 11.59
C GLN A 102 5.03 -2.42 13.10
N PRO A 103 5.84 -1.88 14.04
CA PRO A 103 5.48 -1.88 15.46
C PRO A 103 4.24 -1.01 15.76
N VAL A 104 4.08 0.12 15.05
CA VAL A 104 2.93 1.03 15.20
C VAL A 104 1.63 0.33 14.79
N PHE A 105 1.63 -0.34 13.63
CA PHE A 105 0.47 -1.07 13.13
C PHE A 105 0.05 -2.20 14.09
N LYS A 106 1.01 -2.97 14.59
CA LYS A 106 0.74 -4.03 15.59
C LYS A 106 0.12 -3.46 16.87
N MET A 107 0.61 -2.31 17.35
CA MET A 107 0.06 -1.66 18.52
C MET A 107 -1.38 -1.17 18.27
N LYS A 108 -1.65 -0.61 17.08
CA LYS A 108 -2.98 -0.12 16.68
C LYS A 108 -4.01 -1.25 16.64
N ILE A 109 -3.69 -2.39 16.01
CA ILE A 109 -4.55 -3.60 16.03
C ILE A 109 -4.88 -4.03 17.46
N ARG A 110 -3.87 -4.10 18.34
CA ARG A 110 -4.07 -4.53 19.73
C ARG A 110 -4.97 -3.57 20.51
N LYS A 111 -4.79 -2.25 20.32
CA LYS A 111 -5.57 -1.21 21.01
C LYS A 111 -7.03 -1.18 20.55
N GLU A 112 -7.25 -1.30 19.25
CA GLU A 112 -8.58 -1.20 18.66
C GLU A 112 -9.45 -2.44 18.94
N GLY A 113 -8.83 -3.61 19.13
CA GLY A 113 -9.51 -4.87 19.40
C GLY A 113 -10.27 -5.43 18.19
N ARG A 114 -10.62 -6.72 18.23
CA ARG A 114 -11.23 -7.42 17.08
C ARG A 114 -12.76 -7.27 16.99
N GLY A 115 -13.43 -6.88 18.08
CA GLY A 115 -14.89 -6.98 18.21
C GLY A 115 -15.72 -6.00 17.37
N LYS A 116 -15.07 -5.04 16.69
CA LYS A 116 -15.74 -4.00 15.90
C LYS A 116 -15.61 -4.17 14.38
N TYR A 117 -14.98 -5.26 13.94
CA TYR A 117 -14.73 -5.54 12.53
C TYR A 117 -15.57 -6.72 12.06
N SER A 118 -16.01 -6.68 10.80
CA SER A 118 -16.66 -7.83 10.18
C SER A 118 -15.65 -8.97 9.96
N PRO A 119 -16.12 -10.21 9.72
CA PRO A 119 -15.25 -11.33 9.37
C PRO A 119 -14.32 -11.03 8.20
N ASP A 120 -14.82 -10.37 7.15
CA ASP A 120 -14.04 -10.01 5.96
C ASP A 120 -12.93 -9.00 6.30
N GLN A 121 -13.24 -8.00 7.12
CA GLN A 121 -12.25 -7.02 7.57
C GLN A 121 -11.17 -7.67 8.45
N LEU A 122 -11.56 -8.61 9.32
CA LEU A 122 -10.61 -9.38 10.12
C LEU A 122 -9.71 -10.25 9.24
N CYS A 123 -10.25 -10.84 8.19
CA CYS A 123 -9.48 -11.62 7.21
C CYS A 123 -8.38 -10.78 6.57
N VAL A 124 -8.72 -9.59 6.06
CA VAL A 124 -7.73 -8.64 5.49
C VAL A 124 -6.67 -8.27 6.52
N LEU A 125 -7.06 -7.89 7.74
CA LEU A 125 -6.11 -7.48 8.79
C LEU A 125 -5.16 -8.61 9.22
N ASP A 126 -5.65 -9.84 9.30
CA ASP A 126 -4.83 -11.01 9.64
C ASP A 126 -3.87 -11.36 8.49
N ASN A 127 -4.33 -11.29 7.24
CA ASN A 127 -3.51 -11.49 6.04
C ASN A 127 -2.39 -10.46 5.96
N VAL A 128 -2.73 -9.18 6.09
CA VAL A 128 -1.78 -8.06 6.05
C VAL A 128 -0.73 -8.20 7.14
N LYS A 129 -1.11 -8.61 8.35
CA LYS A 129 -0.16 -8.82 9.45
C LYS A 129 0.87 -9.91 9.12
N MET A 130 0.45 -11.01 8.50
CA MET A 130 1.36 -12.08 8.05
C MET A 130 2.21 -11.61 6.87
N ASN A 131 1.59 -10.98 5.88
CA ASN A 131 2.22 -10.55 4.64
C ASN A 131 3.24 -9.44 4.88
N LEU A 132 2.99 -8.50 5.79
CA LEU A 132 3.93 -7.43 6.13
C LEU A 132 5.30 -7.97 6.54
N ARG A 133 5.35 -9.04 7.35
CA ARG A 133 6.64 -9.64 7.74
C ARG A 133 7.38 -10.24 6.54
N ARG A 134 6.64 -10.95 5.67
CA ARG A 134 7.20 -11.58 4.47
C ARG A 134 7.69 -10.54 3.47
N PHE A 135 6.89 -9.49 3.28
CA PHE A 135 7.17 -8.40 2.36
C PHE A 135 8.39 -7.57 2.78
N VAL A 136 8.55 -7.31 4.09
CA VAL A 136 9.78 -6.67 4.59
C VAL A 136 11.03 -7.50 4.27
N ALA A 137 10.99 -8.82 4.46
CA ALA A 137 12.12 -9.69 4.13
C ALA A 137 12.40 -9.76 2.60
N TYR A 138 11.34 -9.72 1.79
CA TYR A 138 11.49 -9.58 0.33
C TYR A 138 12.17 -8.26 -0.04
N GLN A 139 11.70 -7.13 0.51
CA GLN A 139 12.28 -5.81 0.25
C GLN A 139 13.74 -5.70 0.72
N GLU A 140 14.14 -6.36 1.81
CA GLU A 140 15.56 -6.47 2.22
C GLU A 140 16.41 -7.13 1.13
N THR A 141 15.88 -8.15 0.46
CA THR A 141 16.56 -8.84 -0.65
C THR A 141 16.65 -7.95 -1.88
N VAL A 142 15.58 -7.23 -2.21
CA VAL A 142 15.52 -6.28 -3.33
C VAL A 142 16.54 -5.16 -3.14
N GLU A 143 16.52 -4.50 -1.97
CA GLU A 143 17.40 -3.37 -1.68
C GLU A 143 18.87 -3.82 -1.72
N LYS A 144 19.21 -4.94 -1.07
CA LYS A 144 20.56 -5.51 -1.13
C LYS A 144 21.01 -5.78 -2.57
N ARG A 145 20.13 -6.28 -3.44
CA ARG A 145 20.47 -6.57 -4.85
C ARG A 145 20.69 -5.30 -5.67
N LEU A 146 19.95 -4.23 -5.38
CA LEU A 146 19.96 -2.99 -6.18
C LEU A 146 20.95 -1.94 -5.66
N THR A 147 21.42 -2.05 -4.42
CA THR A 147 22.38 -1.12 -3.82
C THR A 147 23.78 -1.71 -3.58
N ALA A 148 23.97 -3.00 -3.87
CA ALA A 148 25.29 -3.64 -3.87
C ALA A 148 26.02 -3.40 -5.20
#